data_AF-A0A3C0NNP2-F1
#
_entry.id   AF-A0A3C0NNP2-F1
#
_cell.length_a   1.000
_cell.length_b   1.000
_cell.length_c   1.000
_cell.angle_alpha   90.00
_cell.angle_beta   90.00
_cell.angle_gamma   90.00
#
_symmetry.space_group_name_H-M   'P 1'
#
loop_
_entity.id
_entity.type
_entity.pdbx_description
1 polymer ?
#
loop_
_entity_poly.entity_id
_entity_poly.type
_entity_poly.pdbx_seq_one_letter_code
_entity_poly.pdbx_strand_id
1 'polypeptide(L)'
;MSRKNKVKPGILLYFDQAEAFEYFTDAEVGQIVRAALRFGQFGEDTVFQDRAQQAAWHSIRLALIRDHASYFRDIAERTYSSMCRVWKEAGAEYPEKDAWIESETQRLLSLDAERSRTVPSAPNRKDSQQDTQPQHDNSVITSPAPARYAPTACESAPDNRDGESLSIEQEFEEKRRKAIESLNFRTSKGF
;
A
#
# COMPACT_ATOMS: atom_id res chain seq x y z
N MET A 1 -15.01 -18.53 10.57
CA MET A 1 -13.82 -18.17 9.75
C MET A 1 -13.38 -16.77 10.14
N SER A 2 -12.24 -16.63 10.82
CA SER A 2 -11.69 -15.31 11.19
C SER A 2 -11.21 -14.61 9.92
N ARG A 3 -11.92 -13.56 9.47
CA ARG A 3 -11.43 -12.69 8.40
C ARG A 3 -10.17 -12.02 8.96
N LYS A 4 -8.99 -12.53 8.58
CA LYS A 4 -7.73 -11.80 8.81
C LYS A 4 -7.99 -10.37 8.36
N ASN A 5 -7.86 -9.40 9.26
CA ASN A 5 -8.03 -7.98 8.94
C ASN A 5 -7.01 -7.65 7.85
N LYS A 6 -7.43 -7.72 6.58
CA LYS A 6 -6.61 -7.26 5.47
C LYS A 6 -6.41 -5.77 5.72
N VAL A 7 -5.18 -5.40 6.05
CA VAL A 7 -4.77 -4.02 6.19
C VAL A 7 -5.00 -3.36 4.83
N LYS A 8 -5.60 -2.16 4.83
CA LYS A 8 -5.80 -1.40 3.60
C LYS A 8 -4.41 -1.17 2.98
N PRO A 9 -4.25 -1.30 1.65
CA PRO A 9 -2.96 -1.01 1.02
C PRO A 9 -2.49 0.41 1.38
N GLY A 10 -1.18 0.62 1.32
CA GLY A 10 -0.60 1.95 1.50
C GLY A 10 -1.05 2.93 0.40
N ILE A 11 -0.59 4.18 0.52
CA ILE A 11 -0.79 5.19 -0.51
C ILE A 11 0.26 5.04 -1.62
N LEU A 12 -0.12 5.38 -2.85
CA LEU A 12 0.80 5.53 -3.96
C LEU A 12 0.98 7.02 -4.25
N LEU A 13 2.24 7.47 -4.25
CA LEU A 13 2.62 8.81 -4.67
C LEU A 13 3.33 8.70 -6.01
N TYR A 14 2.86 9.48 -6.98
CA TYR A 14 3.39 9.49 -8.34
C TYR A 14 4.45 10.59 -8.49
N PHE A 15 5.35 10.42 -9.46
CA PHE A 15 6.44 11.38 -9.70
C PHE A 15 5.95 12.75 -10.15
N ASP A 16 4.76 12.85 -10.75
CA ASP A 16 4.12 14.13 -11.07
C ASP A 16 3.78 14.96 -9.81
N GLN A 17 3.77 14.33 -8.63
CA GLN A 17 3.58 15.02 -7.35
C GLN A 17 4.88 15.47 -6.71
N ALA A 18 6.04 15.08 -7.25
CA ALA A 18 7.33 15.48 -6.70
C ALA A 18 7.51 17.01 -6.75
N GLU A 19 7.03 17.65 -7.82
CA GLU A 19 7.05 19.11 -7.98
C GLU A 19 6.25 19.83 -6.87
N ALA A 20 5.21 19.18 -6.33
CA ALA A 20 4.44 19.73 -5.22
C ALA A 20 5.25 19.78 -3.91
N PHE A 21 6.42 19.13 -3.85
CA PHE A 21 7.29 19.10 -2.66
C PHE A 21 8.54 19.97 -2.77
N GLU A 22 8.90 20.46 -3.97
CA GLU A 22 10.21 21.12 -4.21
C GLU A 22 10.47 22.35 -3.34
N TYR A 23 9.40 23.07 -2.96
CA TYR A 23 9.50 24.32 -2.21
C TYR A 23 9.28 24.14 -0.71
N PHE A 24 9.14 22.90 -0.23
CA PHE A 24 8.91 22.59 1.18
C PHE A 24 10.15 22.01 1.83
N THR A 25 10.34 22.34 3.10
CA THR A 25 11.32 21.66 3.94
C THR A 25 10.89 20.22 4.22
N ASP A 26 11.84 19.34 4.56
CA ASP A 26 11.53 17.94 4.90
C ASP A 26 10.49 17.81 6.01
N ALA A 27 10.47 18.75 6.96
CA ALA A 27 9.49 18.77 8.04
C ALA A 27 8.07 19.03 7.53
N GLU A 28 7.91 19.91 6.56
CA GLU A 28 6.62 20.25 5.94
C GLU A 28 6.15 19.14 5.02
N VAL A 29 7.05 18.56 4.22
CA VAL A 29 6.77 17.35 3.44
C VAL A 29 6.31 16.22 4.36
N GLY A 30 6.98 16.03 5.50
CA GLY A 30 6.58 15.05 6.51
C GLY A 30 5.16 15.27 7.06
N GLN A 31 4.70 16.51 7.18
CA GLN A 31 3.32 16.82 7.58
C GLN A 31 2.32 16.43 6.48
N ILE A 32 2.63 16.75 5.22
CA ILE A 32 1.78 16.40 4.07
C ILE A 32 1.70 14.88 3.88
N VAL A 33 2.82 14.17 3.98
CA VAL A 33 2.84 12.69 3.90
C VAL A 33 2.05 12.06 5.05
N ARG A 34 2.14 12.62 6.26
CA ARG A 34 1.34 12.16 7.40
C ARG A 34 -0.16 12.37 7.17
N ALA A 35 -0.54 13.52 6.60
CA ALA A 35 -1.92 13.78 6.20
C ALA A 35 -2.40 12.79 5.14
N ALA A 36 -1.56 12.50 4.12
CA ALA A 36 -1.86 11.52 3.08
C ALA A 36 -2.11 10.11 3.65
N LEU A 37 -1.29 9.67 4.60
CA LEU A 37 -1.47 8.38 5.27
C LEU A 37 -2.77 8.33 6.08
N ARG A 38 -3.08 9.39 6.84
CA ARG A 38 -4.33 9.47 7.62
C ARG A 38 -5.56 9.51 6.72
N PHE A 39 -5.49 10.25 5.62
CA PHE A 39 -6.55 10.29 4.63
C PHE A 39 -6.74 8.92 3.97
N GLY A 40 -5.67 8.27 3.52
CA GLY A 40 -5.74 6.95 2.91
C GLY A 40 -6.27 5.88 3.87
N GLN A 41 -5.85 5.92 5.13
CA GLN A 41 -6.20 4.91 6.12
C GLN A 41 -7.58 5.12 6.76
N PHE A 42 -7.95 6.37 7.06
CA PHE A 42 -9.13 6.71 7.87
C PHE A 42 -10.09 7.68 7.19
N GLY A 43 -9.76 8.21 6.01
CA GLY A 43 -10.54 9.27 5.37
C GLY A 43 -10.45 10.61 6.10
N GLU A 44 -9.48 10.79 7.01
CA GLU A 44 -9.25 12.04 7.74
C GLU A 44 -8.68 13.11 6.78
N ASP A 45 -9.49 14.12 6.45
CA ASP A 45 -9.01 15.27 5.72
C ASP A 45 -8.23 16.22 6.64
N THR A 46 -7.15 16.80 6.13
CA THR A 46 -6.30 17.72 6.89
C THR A 46 -6.43 19.12 6.32
N VAL A 47 -6.55 20.11 7.21
CA VAL A 47 -6.53 21.53 6.86
C VAL A 47 -5.22 22.12 7.35
N PHE A 48 -4.39 22.56 6.41
CA PHE A 48 -3.13 23.24 6.67
C PHE A 48 -3.36 24.73 6.86
N GLN A 49 -2.62 25.34 7.77
CA GLN A 49 -2.68 26.79 7.99
C GLN A 49 -1.91 27.53 6.89
N ASP A 50 -0.80 26.95 6.42
CA ASP A 50 -0.05 27.47 5.30
C ASP A 50 -0.78 27.21 3.97
N ARG A 51 -0.92 28.26 3.16
CA ARG A 51 -1.69 28.18 1.90
C ARG A 51 -0.97 27.34 0.84
N ALA A 52 0.35 27.35 0.81
CA ALA A 52 1.10 26.55 -0.15
C ALA A 52 0.96 25.06 0.20
N GLN A 53 1.12 24.69 1.47
CA GLN A 53 0.88 23.32 1.95
C GLN A 53 -0.56 22.88 1.69
N GLN A 54 -1.54 23.77 1.91
CA GLN A 54 -2.95 23.46 1.60
C GLN A 54 -3.17 23.21 0.10
N ALA A 55 -2.53 23.97 -0.78
CA ALA A 55 -2.61 23.79 -2.23
C ALA A 55 -1.94 22.47 -2.67
N ALA A 56 -0.76 22.17 -2.15
CA ALA A 56 -0.07 20.90 -2.40
C ALA A 56 -0.89 19.71 -1.89
N TRP A 57 -1.45 19.82 -0.68
CA TRP A 57 -2.35 18.81 -0.12
C TRP A 57 -3.57 18.56 -1.01
N HIS A 58 -4.18 19.62 -1.55
CA HIS A 58 -5.33 19.47 -2.44
C HIS A 58 -4.99 18.64 -3.68
N SER A 59 -3.84 18.90 -4.31
CA SER A 59 -3.37 18.13 -5.46
C SER A 59 -3.15 16.65 -5.12
N ILE A 60 -2.45 16.39 -4.01
CA ILE A 60 -2.16 15.03 -3.53
C ILE A 60 -3.45 14.27 -3.20
N ARG A 61 -4.35 14.90 -2.45
CA ARG A 61 -5.64 14.33 -2.07
C ARG A 61 -6.48 13.94 -3.28
N LEU A 62 -6.52 14.76 -4.34
CA LEU A 62 -7.26 14.42 -5.56
C LEU A 62 -6.71 13.17 -6.24
N ALA A 63 -5.37 13.02 -6.31
CA ALA A 63 -4.77 11.81 -6.85
C ALA A 63 -5.08 10.58 -5.99
N LEU A 64 -5.04 10.72 -4.65
CA LEU A 64 -5.40 9.63 -3.74
C LEU A 64 -6.85 9.19 -3.92
N ILE A 65 -7.78 10.13 -4.11
CA ILE A 65 -9.20 9.81 -4.39
C ILE A 65 -9.34 9.03 -5.69
N ARG A 66 -8.63 9.46 -6.75
CA ARG A 66 -8.62 8.78 -8.05
C ARG A 66 -8.07 7.35 -7.94
N ASP A 67 -6.96 7.18 -7.22
CA ASP A 67 -6.34 5.88 -7.00
C ASP A 67 -7.25 4.96 -6.19
N HIS A 68 -7.90 5.50 -5.16
CA HIS A 68 -8.86 4.77 -4.34
C HIS A 68 -10.01 4.22 -5.18
N ALA A 69 -10.58 5.05 -6.06
CA ALA A 69 -11.64 4.62 -6.98
C ALA A 69 -11.14 3.56 -7.98
N SER A 70 -9.96 3.79 -8.56
CA SER A 70 -9.33 2.87 -9.53
C SER A 70 -9.05 1.50 -8.89
N TYR A 71 -8.54 1.48 -7.67
CA TYR A 71 -8.28 0.24 -6.92
C TYR A 71 -9.55 -0.60 -6.73
N PHE A 72 -10.67 0.00 -6.35
CA PHE A 72 -11.92 -0.74 -6.17
C PHE A 72 -12.53 -1.18 -7.49
N ARG A 73 -12.38 -0.39 -8.55
CA ARG A 73 -12.77 -0.78 -9.90
C ARG A 73 -12.00 -2.02 -10.38
N ASP A 74 -10.68 -2.05 -10.16
CA ASP A 74 -9.85 -3.21 -10.49
C ASP A 74 -10.24 -4.46 -9.70
N ILE A 75 -10.62 -4.30 -8.42
CA ILE A 75 -11.16 -5.40 -7.61
C ILE A 75 -12.48 -5.89 -8.19
N ALA A 76 -13.39 -4.99 -8.55
CA ALA A 76 -14.67 -5.33 -9.14
C ALA A 76 -14.47 -6.08 -10.48
N GLU A 77 -13.59 -5.62 -11.37
CA GLU A 77 -13.27 -6.29 -12.63
C GLU A 77 -12.77 -7.74 -12.44
N ARG A 78 -11.86 -7.96 -11.47
CA ARG A 78 -11.36 -9.29 -11.13
C ARG A 78 -12.45 -10.17 -10.51
N THR A 79 -13.31 -9.57 -9.70
CA THR A 79 -14.43 -10.26 -9.05
C THR A 79 -15.46 -10.68 -10.08
N TYR A 80 -15.83 -9.80 -11.02
CA TYR A 80 -16.74 -10.12 -12.12
C TYR A 80 -16.24 -11.33 -12.91
N SER A 81 -14.97 -11.32 -13.31
CA SER A 81 -14.35 -12.42 -14.06
C SER A 81 -14.40 -13.75 -13.30
N SER A 82 -14.29 -13.70 -11.97
CA SER A 82 -14.42 -14.86 -11.10
C SER A 82 -15.88 -15.31 -10.97
N MET A 83 -16.81 -14.37 -10.81
CA MET A 83 -18.26 -14.62 -10.68
C MET A 83 -18.86 -15.18 -11.97
N CYS A 84 -18.32 -14.85 -13.15
CA CYS A 84 -18.75 -15.47 -14.40
C CYS A 84 -18.69 -17.00 -14.35
N ARG A 85 -17.66 -17.58 -13.72
CA ARG A 85 -17.57 -19.04 -13.57
C ARG A 85 -18.70 -19.58 -12.68
N VAL A 86 -18.98 -18.88 -11.58
CA VAL A 86 -20.02 -19.25 -10.62
C VAL A 86 -21.42 -19.17 -11.26
N TRP A 87 -21.73 -18.09 -11.98
CA TRP A 87 -23.01 -17.96 -12.68
C TRP A 87 -23.18 -19.00 -13.78
N LYS A 88 -22.09 -19.32 -14.50
CA LYS A 88 -22.08 -20.39 -15.51
C LYS A 88 -22.43 -21.75 -14.91
N GLU A 89 -21.81 -22.10 -13.79
CA GLU A 89 -22.05 -23.37 -13.08
C GLU A 89 -23.47 -23.43 -12.51
N ALA A 90 -24.01 -22.30 -12.08
CA ALA A 90 -25.38 -22.17 -11.59
C ALA A 90 -26.46 -22.10 -12.69
N GLY A 91 -26.07 -22.03 -13.97
CA GLY A 91 -27.00 -21.83 -15.08
C GLY A 91 -27.70 -20.46 -15.07
N ALA A 92 -27.12 -19.46 -14.40
CA ALA A 92 -27.66 -18.11 -14.27
C ALA A 92 -27.22 -17.21 -15.44
N GLU A 93 -28.03 -16.20 -15.74
CA GLU A 93 -27.68 -15.16 -16.71
C GLU A 93 -26.66 -14.18 -16.11
N TYR A 94 -25.74 -13.70 -16.96
CA TYR A 94 -24.71 -12.75 -16.56
C TYR A 94 -25.29 -11.34 -16.52
N PRO A 95 -25.08 -10.59 -15.42
CA PRO A 95 -25.31 -9.15 -15.44
C PRO A 95 -24.48 -8.48 -16.54
N GLU A 96 -24.95 -7.35 -17.05
CA GLU A 96 -24.16 -6.53 -17.97
C GLU A 96 -22.88 -6.06 -17.25
N LYS A 97 -21.73 -6.30 -17.89
CA LYS A 97 -20.41 -6.23 -17.25
C LYS A 97 -20.15 -4.86 -16.62
N ASP A 98 -20.35 -3.78 -17.38
CA ASP A 98 -19.93 -2.45 -16.95
C ASP A 98 -20.88 -1.93 -15.85
N ALA A 99 -22.19 -2.15 -15.98
CA ALA A 99 -23.15 -1.85 -14.92
C ALA A 99 -22.88 -2.61 -13.62
N TRP A 100 -22.49 -3.89 -13.70
CA TRP A 100 -22.15 -4.67 -12.52
C TRP A 100 -20.87 -4.17 -11.85
N ILE A 101 -19.84 -3.86 -12.63
CA ILE A 101 -18.57 -3.32 -12.12
C ILE A 101 -18.81 -1.99 -11.41
N GLU A 102 -19.59 -1.08 -12.00
CA GLU A 102 -19.89 0.20 -11.38
C GLU A 102 -20.61 0.01 -10.04
N SER A 103 -21.68 -0.80 -10.03
CA SER A 103 -22.44 -1.11 -8.81
C SER A 103 -21.56 -1.72 -7.71
N GLU A 104 -20.71 -2.70 -8.07
CA GLU A 104 -19.82 -3.34 -7.11
C GLU A 104 -18.72 -2.39 -6.62
N THR A 105 -18.20 -1.51 -7.49
CA THR A 105 -17.23 -0.48 -7.11
C THR A 105 -17.82 0.47 -6.08
N GLN A 106 -19.04 0.97 -6.29
CA GLN A 106 -19.74 1.83 -5.33
C GLN A 106 -20.03 1.12 -4.01
N ARG A 107 -20.40 -0.17 -4.07
CA ARG A 107 -20.60 -1.00 -2.87
C ARG A 107 -19.32 -1.14 -2.07
N LEU A 108 -18.19 -1.40 -2.73
CA LEU A 108 -16.89 -1.54 -2.08
C LEU A 108 -16.39 -0.23 -1.47
N LEU A 109 -16.55 0.89 -2.19
CA LEU A 109 -16.23 2.23 -1.68
C LEU A 109 -17.04 2.57 -0.42
N SER A 110 -18.34 2.26 -0.42
CA SER A 110 -19.22 2.50 0.73
C SER A 110 -18.79 1.68 1.96
N LEU A 111 -18.47 0.39 1.75
CA LEU A 111 -18.00 -0.49 2.80
C LEU A 111 -16.66 -0.02 3.40
N ASP A 112 -15.76 0.51 2.56
CA ASP A 112 -14.49 1.07 3.03
C ASP A 112 -14.67 2.36 3.84
N ALA A 113 -15.59 3.23 3.40
CA ALA A 113 -15.95 4.46 4.13
C ALA A 113 -16.60 4.16 5.50
N GLU A 114 -17.37 3.07 5.61
CA GLU A 114 -17.86 2.58 6.90
C GLU A 114 -16.72 2.08 7.78
N ARG A 115 -15.82 1.26 7.23
CA ARG A 115 -14.68 0.71 7.97
C ARG A 115 -13.79 1.81 8.54
N SER A 116 -13.53 2.84 7.74
CA SER A 116 -12.69 3.98 8.11
C SER A 116 -13.25 4.78 9.31
N ARG A 117 -14.58 4.78 9.52
CA ARG A 117 -15.25 5.47 10.64
C ARG A 117 -15.27 4.70 11.97
N THR A 118 -14.97 3.41 11.97
CA THR A 118 -15.16 2.54 13.16
C THR A 118 -13.93 2.40 14.06
N VAL A 119 -12.84 3.13 13.81
CA VAL A 119 -11.65 3.10 14.67
C VAL A 119 -11.84 4.10 15.82
N PRO A 120 -11.73 3.69 17.11
CA PRO A 120 -11.92 4.60 18.23
C PRO A 120 -10.87 5.72 18.18
N SER A 121 -11.34 6.98 18.18
CA SER A 121 -10.49 8.11 18.55
C SER A 121 -9.86 7.82 19.91
N ALA A 122 -8.53 7.92 19.98
CA ALA A 122 -7.82 7.87 21.24
C ALA A 122 -8.44 8.86 22.25
N PRO A 123 -8.56 8.51 23.55
CA PRO A 123 -9.18 9.39 24.52
C PRO A 123 -8.41 10.70 24.61
N ASN A 124 -9.09 11.77 24.25
CA ASN A 124 -8.60 13.13 24.32
C ASN A 124 -8.46 13.49 25.81
N ARG A 125 -7.26 13.34 26.38
CA ARG A 125 -6.95 13.88 27.72
C ARG A 125 -6.94 15.40 27.61
N LYS A 126 -8.10 16.00 27.90
CA LYS A 126 -8.17 17.39 28.32
C LYS A 126 -7.57 17.45 29.72
N ASP A 127 -6.36 17.99 29.84
CA ASP A 127 -5.96 18.66 31.07
C ASP A 127 -5.43 20.04 30.69
N SER A 128 -6.18 21.05 31.11
CA SER A 128 -5.77 22.45 31.15
C SER A 128 -5.02 22.70 32.46
N GLN A 129 -3.89 23.41 32.40
CA GLN A 129 -3.45 24.49 33.30
C GLN A 129 -2.02 24.90 32.88
N GLN A 130 -1.84 26.10 32.30
CA GLN A 130 -1.45 27.37 32.96
C GLN A 130 0.04 27.45 33.35
N ASP A 131 0.76 28.18 32.49
CA ASP A 131 1.85 29.14 32.71
C ASP A 131 2.48 29.27 34.12
N THR A 132 3.77 28.91 34.24
CA THR A 132 4.77 29.66 35.03
C THR A 132 6.20 29.23 34.62
N GLN A 133 7.00 30.15 34.08
CA GLN A 133 8.48 30.13 34.11
C GLN A 133 8.95 31.26 35.07
N PRO A 134 10.22 31.36 35.51
CA PRO A 134 11.40 30.53 35.18
C PRO A 134 12.25 30.10 36.39
N GLN A 135 13.06 29.04 36.28
CA GLN A 135 14.39 29.00 36.93
C GLN A 135 15.40 28.17 36.12
N HIS A 136 16.59 28.77 36.03
CA HIS A 136 17.84 28.26 35.50
C HIS A 136 18.32 27.03 36.28
N ASP A 137 18.78 25.99 35.60
CA ASP A 137 20.05 25.35 35.99
C ASP A 137 20.65 24.52 34.85
N ASN A 138 21.96 24.69 34.68
CA ASN A 138 22.78 24.05 33.66
C ASN A 138 23.01 22.58 34.00
N SER A 139 22.75 21.68 33.05
CA SER A 139 23.45 20.39 33.01
C SER A 139 23.68 19.94 31.58
N VAL A 140 24.96 19.94 31.21
CA VAL A 140 25.53 19.35 30.00
C VAL A 140 25.42 17.83 30.13
N ILE A 141 24.61 17.17 29.29
CA ILE A 141 24.82 15.75 28.99
C ILE A 141 24.69 15.51 27.48
N THR A 142 25.78 14.97 26.97
CA THR A 142 26.17 14.70 25.60
C THR A 142 25.24 13.70 24.90
N SER A 143 24.93 14.00 23.65
CA SER A 143 24.34 13.10 22.66
C SER A 143 25.25 11.87 22.40
N PRO A 144 24.70 10.67 22.18
CA PRO A 144 25.34 9.68 21.33
C PRO A 144 24.53 9.45 20.04
N ALA A 145 25.25 9.56 18.93
CA ALA A 145 24.85 9.29 17.55
C ALA A 145 24.48 7.80 17.31
N PRO A 146 23.86 7.46 16.16
CA PRO A 146 23.11 6.22 15.97
C PRO A 146 24.00 5.00 15.71
N ALA A 147 23.66 3.87 16.33
CA ALA A 147 24.34 2.59 16.10
C ALA A 147 24.04 2.05 14.69
N ARG A 148 25.12 1.66 14.01
CA ARG A 148 25.19 1.09 12.66
C ARG A 148 24.53 -0.29 12.60
N TYR A 149 24.02 -0.58 11.39
CA TYR A 149 23.62 -1.90 10.90
C TYR A 149 24.55 -3.04 11.32
N ALA A 150 23.98 -4.13 11.83
CA ALA A 150 24.57 -5.46 11.78
C ALA A 150 23.47 -6.47 11.41
N PRO A 151 23.69 -7.36 10.41
CA PRO A 151 22.71 -8.35 10.02
C PRO A 151 22.68 -9.47 11.06
N THR A 152 21.52 -9.73 11.64
CA THR A 152 21.32 -10.90 12.52
C THR A 152 21.20 -12.14 11.63
N ALA A 153 22.20 -13.01 11.72
CA ALA A 153 22.19 -14.32 11.08
C ALA A 153 21.03 -15.15 11.63
N CYS A 154 20.20 -15.69 10.73
CA CYS A 154 19.16 -16.65 11.07
C CYS A 154 19.79 -17.95 11.58
N GLU A 155 19.36 -18.33 12.77
CA GLU A 155 19.66 -19.58 13.44
C GLU A 155 19.00 -20.77 12.71
N SER A 156 19.78 -21.81 12.46
CA SER A 156 19.46 -22.97 11.63
C SER A 156 18.46 -23.91 12.31
N ALA A 157 17.40 -24.30 11.59
CA ALA A 157 16.52 -25.41 11.97
C ALA A 157 17.05 -26.75 11.39
N PRO A 158 16.75 -27.91 12.01
CA PRO A 158 17.40 -29.17 11.70
C PRO A 158 16.87 -29.85 10.43
N ASP A 159 17.83 -30.50 9.80
CA ASP A 159 17.83 -31.35 8.61
C ASP A 159 16.89 -32.57 8.73
N ASN A 160 16.09 -32.84 7.68
CA ASN A 160 15.72 -34.19 7.25
C ASN A 160 14.99 -34.18 5.89
N ARG A 161 15.72 -34.69 4.88
CA ARG A 161 15.32 -35.76 3.93
C ARG A 161 14.61 -35.43 2.61
N ASP A 162 15.39 -35.71 1.56
CA ASP A 162 15.07 -36.49 0.37
C ASP A 162 14.40 -35.76 -0.80
N GLY A 163 15.22 -34.97 -1.50
CA GLY A 163 15.04 -34.61 -2.91
C GLY A 163 16.33 -33.98 -3.42
N GLU A 164 16.99 -34.59 -4.41
CA GLU A 164 18.19 -34.03 -5.05
C GLU A 164 17.91 -32.59 -5.47
N SER A 165 18.41 -31.65 -4.67
CA SER A 165 18.25 -30.23 -4.91
C SER A 165 19.33 -29.87 -5.91
N LEU A 166 18.95 -29.74 -7.17
CA LEU A 166 19.82 -29.13 -8.18
C LEU A 166 20.27 -27.77 -7.62
N SER A 167 21.58 -27.49 -7.67
CA SER A 167 22.10 -26.17 -7.30
C SER A 167 21.34 -25.09 -8.08
N ILE A 168 21.15 -23.90 -7.53
CA ILE A 168 20.44 -22.80 -8.19
C ILE A 168 21.03 -22.55 -9.61
N GLU A 169 22.35 -22.68 -9.76
CA GLU A 169 23.05 -22.68 -11.05
C GLU A 169 22.59 -23.79 -12.02
N GLN A 170 22.34 -25.01 -11.54
CA GLN A 170 21.90 -26.12 -12.37
C GLN A 170 20.45 -25.93 -12.84
N GLU A 171 19.57 -25.41 -11.97
CA GLU A 171 18.19 -25.10 -12.35
C GLU A 171 18.15 -23.96 -13.39
N PHE A 172 19.03 -22.97 -13.23
CA PHE A 172 19.18 -21.87 -14.19
C PHE A 172 19.68 -22.37 -15.54
N GLU A 173 20.69 -23.24 -15.57
CA GLU A 173 21.25 -23.76 -16.81
C GLU A 173 20.27 -24.70 -17.53
N GLU A 174 19.48 -25.48 -16.78
CA GLU A 174 18.44 -26.32 -17.37
C GLU A 174 17.31 -25.49 -17.99
N LYS A 175 16.87 -24.42 -17.32
CA LYS A 175 15.91 -23.45 -17.88
C LYS A 175 16.46 -22.78 -19.13
N ARG A 176 17.74 -22.40 -19.13
CA ARG A 176 18.42 -21.82 -20.29
C ARG A 176 18.48 -22.79 -21.46
N ARG A 177 18.86 -24.06 -21.22
CA ARG A 177 18.91 -25.11 -22.25
C ARG A 177 17.53 -25.34 -22.88
N LYS A 178 16.48 -25.44 -22.06
CA LYS A 178 15.11 -25.67 -22.51
C LYS A 178 14.57 -24.51 -23.35
N ALA A 179 14.95 -23.27 -23.02
CA ALA A 179 14.59 -22.09 -23.80
C ALA A 179 15.25 -22.12 -25.20
N ILE A 180 16.54 -22.48 -25.29
CA ILE A 180 17.25 -22.60 -26.57
C ILE A 180 16.65 -23.71 -27.44
N GLU A 181 16.30 -24.85 -26.84
CA GLU A 181 15.68 -25.96 -27.57
C GLU A 181 14.30 -25.59 -28.13
N SER A 182 13.52 -24.81 -27.38
CA SER A 182 12.21 -24.32 -27.84
C SER A 182 12.30 -23.36 -29.04
N LEU A 183 13.42 -22.63 -29.16
CA LEU A 183 13.69 -21.75 -30.30
C LEU A 183 14.10 -22.54 -31.54
N ASN A 184 14.91 -23.59 -31.37
CA ASN A 184 15.32 -24.47 -32.47
C ASN A 184 14.17 -25.34 -33.00
N PHE A 185 13.21 -25.71 -32.14
CA PHE A 185 12.01 -26.42 -32.60
C PHE A 185 11.08 -25.54 -33.46
N ARG A 186 11.05 -24.22 -33.20
CA ARG A 186 10.25 -23.26 -33.98
C ARG A 186 10.83 -22.98 -35.37
N THR A 187 12.13 -23.11 -35.57
CA THR A 187 12.77 -22.93 -36.89
C THR A 187 12.73 -24.18 -37.76
N SER A 188 12.50 -25.37 -37.19
CA SER A 188 12.41 -26.63 -37.96
C SER A 188 11.02 -26.96 -38.51
N LYS A 189 9.95 -26.26 -38.11
CA LYS A 189 8.57 -26.49 -38.59
C LYS A 189 8.08 -25.49 -39.65
N GLY A 190 9.01 -24.72 -40.23
CA GLY A 190 8.73 -23.84 -41.36
C GLY A 190 9.40 -24.37 -42.63
N PHE A 191 8.86 -25.45 -43.20
CA PHE A 191 8.88 -25.77 -44.62
C PHE A 191 7.64 -26.61 -44.94
#